data_AF-A0A517T1Y8-F1
#
_entry.id   AF-A0A517T1Y8-F1
#
_cell.length_a   1.000
_cell.length_b   1.000
_cell.length_c   1.000
_cell.angle_alpha   90.00
_cell.angle_beta   90.00
_cell.angle_gamma   90.00
#
_symmetry.space_group_name_H-M   'P 1'
#
loop_
_entity.id
_entity.type
_entity.pdbx_description
1 polymer ?
#
loop_
_entity_poly.entity_id
_entity_poly.type
_entity_poly.pdbx_seq_one_letter_code
_entity_poly.pdbx_strand_id
1 'polypeptide(L)'
;MTQPVDVTESAFCRFLASVRANRISAGDWEAFTSTPFDGYPAIELARKCLLEAATRLGQSDSCLVPPGLSDVAHELLISLDENYS
;
A
#
# COMPACT_ATOMS: atom_id res chain seq x y z
N MET A 1 -21.23 11.05 5.53
CA MET A 1 -20.92 9.97 6.50
C MET A 1 -20.07 8.96 5.77
N THR A 2 -18.75 9.04 5.89
CA THR A 2 -17.80 8.11 5.28
C THR A 2 -17.83 6.82 6.10
N GLN A 3 -18.31 5.73 5.50
CA GLN A 3 -18.30 4.41 6.14
C GLN A 3 -16.86 4.03 6.51
N PRO A 4 -16.63 3.33 7.63
CA PRO A 4 -15.33 2.76 7.92
C PRO A 4 -14.99 1.83 6.76
N VAL A 5 -13.85 2.09 6.11
CA VAL A 5 -13.32 1.17 5.09
C VAL A 5 -13.14 -0.15 5.81
N ASP A 6 -13.87 -1.18 5.40
CA ASP A 6 -13.66 -2.55 5.87
C ASP A 6 -12.26 -2.95 5.40
N VAL A 7 -11.29 -2.78 6.29
CA VAL A 7 -9.87 -2.99 6.00
C VAL A 7 -9.58 -4.48 6.05
N THR A 8 -9.94 -5.14 4.96
CA THR A 8 -9.69 -6.55 4.68
C THR A 8 -8.42 -6.71 3.83
N GLU A 9 -7.88 -7.93 3.76
CA GLU A 9 -6.76 -8.28 2.88
C GLU A 9 -6.98 -7.83 1.43
N SER A 10 -8.19 -8.04 0.91
CA SER A 10 -8.57 -7.60 -0.43
C SER A 10 -8.51 -6.08 -0.62
N ALA A 11 -8.78 -5.29 0.42
CA ALA A 11 -8.69 -3.83 0.36
C ALA A 11 -7.22 -3.37 0.27
N PHE A 12 -6.33 -3.99 1.05
CA PHE A 12 -4.90 -3.69 1.00
C PHE A 12 -4.26 -4.10 -0.33
N CYS A 13 -4.60 -5.28 -0.87
CA CYS A 13 -4.13 -5.69 -2.19
C CYS A 13 -4.60 -4.73 -3.29
N ARG A 14 -5.84 -4.21 -3.22
CA ARG A 14 -6.29 -3.17 -4.16
C ARG A 14 -5.49 -1.88 -4.02
N PHE A 15 -5.18 -1.47 -2.80
CA PHE A 15 -4.31 -0.31 -2.56
C PHE A 15 -2.93 -0.49 -3.19
N LEU A 16 -2.26 -1.63 -2.96
CA LEU A 16 -0.97 -1.93 -3.60
C LEU A 16 -1.07 -1.94 -5.13
N ALA A 17 -2.16 -2.47 -5.69
CA ALA A 17 -2.39 -2.47 -7.14
C ALA A 17 -2.53 -1.04 -7.69
N SER A 18 -3.17 -0.14 -6.94
CA SER A 18 -3.26 1.29 -7.27
C SER A 18 -1.91 2.01 -7.19
N VAL A 19 -1.09 1.70 -6.18
CA VAL A 19 0.28 2.22 -6.06
C VAL A 19 1.13 1.75 -7.25
N ARG A 20 1.09 0.45 -7.57
CA ARG A 20 1.78 -0.12 -8.74
C ARG A 20 1.36 0.54 -10.05
N ALA A 21 0.06 0.80 -10.22
CA ALA A 21 -0.48 1.47 -11.40
C ALA A 21 -0.22 2.98 -11.44
N ASN A 22 0.38 3.56 -10.39
CA ASN A 22 0.51 5.00 -10.18
C ASN A 22 -0.84 5.73 -10.30
N ARG A 23 -1.92 5.11 -9.78
CA ARG A 23 -3.30 5.60 -9.80
C ARG A 23 -3.83 5.69 -8.37
N ILE A 24 -3.12 6.42 -7.53
CA ILE A 24 -3.49 6.61 -6.13
C ILE A 24 -3.67 8.08 -5.80
N SER A 25 -4.71 8.38 -5.02
CA SER A 25 -4.94 9.73 -4.50
C SER A 25 -4.23 9.93 -3.16
N ALA A 26 -3.98 11.19 -2.79
CA ALA A 26 -3.39 11.51 -1.48
C ALA A 26 -4.28 11.01 -0.32
N GLY A 27 -5.60 11.08 -0.48
CA GLY A 27 -6.54 10.59 0.52
C GLY A 27 -6.50 9.07 0.68
N ASP A 28 -6.39 8.32 -0.42
CA ASP A 28 -6.24 6.85 -0.34
C ASP A 28 -4.88 6.49 0.27
N TRP A 29 -3.82 7.20 -0.10
CA TRP A 29 -2.50 7.02 0.50
C TRP A 29 -2.55 7.24 2.02
N GLU A 30 -3.09 8.36 2.49
CA GLU A 30 -3.22 8.67 3.92
C GLU A 30 -4.09 7.64 4.64
N ALA A 31 -5.22 7.25 4.05
CA ALA A 31 -6.13 6.27 4.64
C ALA A 31 -5.45 4.92 4.88
N PHE A 32 -4.73 4.39 3.88
CA PHE A 32 -4.08 3.07 4.00
C PHE A 32 -2.78 3.11 4.79
N THR A 33 -2.05 4.23 4.77
CA THR A 33 -0.81 4.38 5.55
C THR A 33 -1.07 4.67 7.03
N SER A 34 -2.18 5.31 7.38
CA SER A 34 -2.54 5.63 8.76
C SER A 34 -3.39 4.54 9.43
N THR A 35 -3.88 3.56 8.68
CA THR A 35 -4.66 2.46 9.25
C THR A 35 -3.75 1.33 9.72
N PRO A 36 -3.78 0.96 11.01
CA PRO A 36 -3.12 -0.24 11.50
C PRO A 36 -3.93 -1.50 11.15
N PHE A 37 -3.24 -2.60 10.85
CA PHE A 37 -3.84 -3.89 10.50
C PHE A 37 -3.72 -4.89 11.66
N ASP A 38 -4.32 -4.55 12.80
CA ASP A 38 -4.30 -5.34 14.04
C ASP A 38 -5.13 -6.63 13.87
N GLY A 39 -4.48 -7.69 13.41
CA GLY A 39 -5.12 -8.98 13.08
C GLY A 39 -4.57 -9.62 11.82
N TYR A 40 -3.82 -8.86 11.01
CA TYR A 40 -3.22 -9.32 9.77
C TYR A 40 -1.71 -9.01 9.76
N PRO A 41 -0.88 -9.81 10.46
CA PRO A 41 0.54 -9.50 10.66
C PRO A 41 1.35 -9.41 9.35
N ALA A 42 1.00 -10.22 8.34
CA ALA A 42 1.65 -10.16 7.03
C ALA A 42 1.33 -8.84 6.29
N ILE A 43 0.07 -8.39 6.36
CA ILE A 43 -0.35 -7.11 5.77
C ILE A 43 0.32 -5.95 6.50
N GLU A 44 0.34 -5.98 7.83
CA GLU A 44 0.97 -4.94 8.64
C GLU A 44 2.49 -4.84 8.35
N LEU A 45 3.15 -5.98 8.14
CA LEU A 45 4.55 -6.01 7.71
C LEU A 45 4.71 -5.40 6.30
N ALA A 46 3.88 -5.81 5.34
CA ALA A 46 3.92 -5.28 3.98
C ALA A 46 3.68 -3.76 3.93
N ARG A 47 2.73 -3.26 4.74
CA ARG A 47 2.48 -1.82 4.90
C ARG A 47 3.71 -1.08 5.40
N LYS A 48 4.36 -1.60 6.43
CA LYS A 48 5.61 -1.02 6.98
C LYS A 48 6.73 -1.02 5.94
N CYS A 49 6.91 -2.13 5.22
CA CYS A 49 7.90 -2.22 4.14
C CYS A 49 7.63 -1.20 3.03
N LEU A 50 6.37 -1.05 2.60
CA LEU A 50 6.01 -0.06 1.60
C LEU A 50 6.29 1.37 2.07
N LEU A 51 5.95 1.70 3.33
CA LEU A 51 6.18 3.00 3.92
C LEU A 51 7.67 3.36 4.06
N GLU A 52 8.47 2.39 4.49
CA GLU A 52 9.93 2.55 4.57
C GLU A 52 10.52 2.77 3.17
N ALA A 53 10.10 1.99 2.19
CA ALA A 53 10.53 2.15 0.80
C ALA A 53 10.11 3.52 0.24
N ALA A 54 8.86 3.94 0.45
CA ALA A 54 8.36 5.24 0.02
C ALA A 54 9.21 6.38 0.60
N THR A 55 9.51 6.32 1.90
CA THR A 55 10.37 7.30 2.58
C THR A 55 11.77 7.31 1.96
N ARG A 56 12.38 6.13 1.75
CA ARG A 56 13.72 6.00 1.17
C ARG A 56 13.81 6.52 -0.25
N LEU A 57 12.74 6.35 -1.03
CA LEU A 57 12.64 6.78 -2.42
C LEU A 57 12.23 8.26 -2.57
N GLY A 58 12.03 8.98 -1.46
CA GLY A 58 11.71 10.40 -1.47
C GLY A 58 10.24 10.70 -1.76
N GLN A 59 9.33 9.85 -1.31
CA GLN A 59 7.89 10.12 -1.35
C GLN A 59 7.58 11.43 -0.62
N SER A 60 6.68 12.22 -1.20
CA SER A 60 6.24 13.49 -0.66
C SER A 60 4.81 13.80 -1.12
N ASP A 61 4.20 14.84 -0.58
CA ASP A 61 2.84 15.26 -0.95
C ASP A 61 2.73 15.64 -2.44
N SER A 62 3.83 16.08 -3.06
CA SER A 62 3.90 16.39 -4.50
C SER A 62 4.25 15.18 -5.37
N CYS A 63 4.69 14.07 -4.77
CA CYS A 63 5.05 12.83 -5.46
C CYS A 63 4.73 11.62 -4.57
N LEU A 64 3.48 11.17 -4.65
CA LEU A 64 2.98 10.06 -3.81
C LEU A 64 3.61 8.72 -4.16
N VAL A 65 3.95 8.50 -5.43
CA VAL A 65 4.57 7.26 -5.90
C VAL A 65 5.90 7.62 -6.59
N PRO A 66 7.00 7.71 -5.83
CA PRO A 66 8.32 7.93 -6.41
C PRO A 66 8.75 6.74 -7.30
N PRO A 67 9.66 6.97 -8.25
CA PRO A 67 10.21 5.89 -9.09
C PRO A 67 10.74 4.72 -8.25
N GLY A 68 10.35 3.50 -8.61
CA GLY A 68 10.70 2.27 -7.90
C GLY A 68 9.71 1.83 -6.82
N LEU A 69 8.83 2.73 -6.33
CA LEU A 69 7.81 2.33 -5.35
C LEU A 69 6.74 1.41 -5.98
N SER A 70 6.48 1.59 -7.28
CA SER A 70 5.60 0.70 -8.04
C SER A 70 6.08 -0.74 -8.06
N ASP A 71 7.40 -0.95 -8.14
CA ASP A 71 8.01 -2.28 -8.18
C ASP A 71 7.94 -2.93 -6.80
N VAL A 72 8.25 -2.18 -5.74
CA VAL A 72 8.08 -2.63 -4.36
C VAL A 72 6.61 -3.03 -4.08
N ALA A 73 5.65 -2.22 -4.51
CA ALA A 73 4.24 -2.55 -4.37
C ALA A 73 3.86 -3.84 -5.12
N HIS A 74 4.49 -4.10 -6.27
CA HIS A 74 4.28 -5.33 -7.03
C HIS A 74 4.88 -6.56 -6.33
N GLU A 75 6.10 -6.47 -5.79
CA GLU A 75 6.73 -7.55 -5.04
C GLU A 75 5.95 -7.91 -3.77
N LEU A 76 5.43 -6.89 -3.07
CA LEU A 76 4.57 -7.08 -1.91
C LEU A 76 3.24 -7.76 -2.28
N LEU A 77 2.64 -7.42 -3.43
CA LEU A 77 1.45 -8.10 -3.93
C LEU A 77 1.69 -9.60 -4.17
N ILE A 78 2.79 -9.95 -4.82
CA ILE A 78 3.16 -11.36 -5.08
C ILE A 78 3.40 -12.10 -3.75
N SER A 79 4.06 -11.43 -2.80
CA SER A 79 4.37 -12.04 -1.50
C SER A 79 3.14 -12.28 -0.62
N LEU A 80 2.07 -11.50 -0.82
CA LEU A 80 0.81 -11.62 -0.07
C LEU A 80 -0.19 -12.57 -0.73
N ASP A 81 -0.14 -12.75 -2.05
CA ASP A 81 -1.04 -13.61 -2.79
C ASP A 81 -0.25 -14.65 -3.60
N GLU A 82 -0.23 -15.90 -3.12
CA GLU A 82 0.44 -17.02 -3.81
C GLU A 82 -0.11 -17.26 -5.24
N ASN A 83 -1.30 -16.74 -5.57
CA ASN A 83 -1.92 -16.86 -6.90
C ASN A 83 -1.51 -15.74 -7.89
N TYR A 84 -0.74 -14.74 -7.48
CA TYR A 84 -0.20 -13.70 -8.36
C TYR A 84 1.17 -14.07 -8.98
N SER A 85 1.50 -15.37 -8.98
CA SER A 85 2.69 -15.99 -9.60
C SER A 85 2.55 -16.21 -11.11
#